data_AF-A0A7X8QFA0-F1
#
_entry.id   AF-A0A7X8QFA0-F1
#
_cell.length_a   1.000
_cell.length_b   1.000
_cell.length_c   1.000
_cell.angle_alpha   90.00
_cell.angle_beta   90.00
_cell.angle_gamma   90.00
#
_symmetry.space_group_name_H-M   'P 1'
#
loop_
_entity.id
_entity.type
_entity.pdbx_description
1 polymer ?
#
loop_
_entity_poly.entity_id
_entity_poly.type
_entity_poly.pdbx_seq_one_letter_code
_entity_poly.pdbx_strand_id
1 'polypeptide(L)'
;LPDRLQSIWSNIDPYVEYIDDKLEGIIKWIDKNANKNDYVLIQGDFGATYQLVEYCKAKGLRPIYSTTEREAVETREENNSLMLGHRVSHVRYREY
;
A
#
# COMPACT_ATOMS: atom_id res chain seq x y z
N LEU A 1 3.22 3.65 10.12
CA LEU A 1 2.24 3.24 11.15
C LEU A 1 3.00 2.75 12.39
N PRO A 2 2.43 2.83 13.61
CA PRO A 2 2.95 2.12 14.78
C PRO A 2 2.97 0.60 14.53
N ASP A 3 3.93 -0.13 15.12
CA ASP A 3 4.20 -1.54 14.83
C ASP A 3 2.95 -2.43 14.87
N ARG A 4 2.10 -2.26 15.89
CA ARG A 4 0.85 -3.02 16.01
C ARG A 4 -0.09 -2.79 14.83
N LEU A 5 -0.28 -1.53 14.42
CA LEU A 5 -1.16 -1.19 13.29
C LEU A 5 -0.56 -1.61 11.95
N GLN A 6 0.77 -1.50 11.81
CA GLN A 6 1.48 -2.00 10.64
C GLN A 6 1.32 -3.52 10.50
N SER A 7 1.43 -4.26 11.61
CA SER A 7 1.23 -5.71 11.61
C SER A 7 -0.19 -6.11 11.18
N ILE A 8 -1.21 -5.34 11.58
CA ILE A 8 -2.59 -5.57 11.13
C ILE A 8 -2.71 -5.31 9.63
N TRP A 9 -2.22 -4.16 9.15
CA TRP A 9 -2.29 -3.78 7.72
C TRP A 9 -1.57 -4.78 6.81
N SER A 10 -0.39 -5.26 7.23
CA SER A 10 0.41 -6.20 6.45
C SER A 10 -0.13 -7.63 6.44
N ASN A 11 -1.05 -7.98 7.34
CA ASN A 11 -1.56 -9.35 7.51
C ASN A 11 -3.09 -9.38 7.59
N ILE A 12 -3.75 -8.65 6.68
CA ILE A 12 -5.21 -8.72 6.55
C ILE A 12 -5.58 -10.13 6.12
N ASP A 13 -6.46 -10.77 6.89
CA ASP A 13 -6.85 -12.16 6.71
C ASP A 13 -7.69 -12.31 5.44
N PRO A 14 -7.29 -13.14 4.46
CA PRO A 14 -8.06 -13.32 3.23
C PRO A 14 -9.34 -14.15 3.43
N TYR A 15 -9.56 -14.76 4.60
CA TYR A 15 -10.73 -15.60 4.87
C TYR A 15 -11.87 -14.87 5.58
N VAL A 16 -11.71 -13.60 5.93
CA VAL A 16 -12.78 -12.80 6.55
C VAL A 16 -13.59 -12.06 5.49
N GLU A 17 -14.91 -12.00 5.68
CA GLU A 17 -15.81 -11.29 4.77
C GLU A 17 -15.74 -9.76 4.97
N TYR A 18 -15.56 -9.32 6.21
CA TYR A 18 -15.52 -7.90 6.60
C TYR A 18 -14.20 -7.56 7.31
N ILE A 19 -13.65 -6.40 6.98
CA ILE A 19 -12.36 -5.93 7.48
C ILE A 19 -12.47 -4.64 8.30
N ASP A 20 -13.68 -4.09 8.44
CA ASP A 20 -13.97 -2.79 9.07
C ASP A 20 -13.37 -2.71 10.49
N ASP A 21 -13.54 -3.76 11.30
CA ASP A 21 -12.98 -3.86 12.66
C ASP A 21 -11.45 -3.80 12.69
N LYS A 22 -10.79 -4.24 11.61
CA LYS A 22 -9.31 -4.21 11.51
C LYS A 22 -8.81 -2.80 11.18
N LEU A 23 -9.64 -1.99 10.51
CA LEU A 23 -9.27 -0.65 10.07
C LEU A 23 -9.53 0.43 11.13
N GLU A 24 -10.39 0.16 12.12
CA GLU A 24 -10.77 1.16 13.14
C GLU A 24 -9.55 1.79 13.85
N GLY A 25 -8.55 0.97 14.20
CA GLY A 25 -7.32 1.44 14.82
C GLY A 25 -6.47 2.33 13.89
N ILE A 26 -6.48 2.05 12.58
CA ILE A 26 -5.78 2.85 11.57
C ILE A 26 -6.51 4.17 11.34
N ILE A 27 -7.84 4.15 11.26
CA ILE A 27 -8.67 5.35 11.16
C ILE A 27 -8.42 6.30 12.33
N LYS A 28 -8.46 5.80 13.57
CA LYS A 28 -8.15 6.59 14.77
C LYS A 28 -6.73 7.16 14.74
N TRP A 29 -5.78 6.40 14.19
CA TRP A 29 -4.42 6.87 14.02
C TRP A 29 -4.32 7.97 12.96
N ILE A 30 -5.01 7.86 11.83
CA ILE A 30 -5.06 8.91 10.81
C ILE A 30 -5.66 10.20 11.40
N ASP A 31 -6.82 10.10 12.06
CA ASP A 31 -7.50 11.26 12.67
C ASP A 31 -6.63 12.00 13.69
N LYS A 32 -5.75 11.27 14.39
CA LYS A 32 -4.83 11.86 15.37
C LYS A 32 -3.61 12.52 14.75
N ASN A 33 -3.18 12.08 13.55
CA ASN A 33 -1.86 12.42 13.00
C ASN A 33 -1.91 13.19 11.68
N ALA A 34 -3.06 13.29 11.01
CA ALA A 34 -3.20 13.94 9.71
C ALA A 34 -4.15 15.15 9.78
N ASN A 35 -3.83 16.18 9.00
CA ASN A 35 -4.62 17.39 8.82
C ASN A 35 -5.10 17.50 7.37
N LYS A 36 -6.11 18.34 7.15
CA LYS A 36 -6.65 18.61 5.81
C LYS A 36 -5.53 18.92 4.80
N ASN A 37 -5.64 18.31 3.62
CA ASN A 37 -4.69 18.34 2.50
C ASN A 37 -3.38 17.56 2.70
N ASP A 38 -3.14 16.93 3.85
CA ASP A 38 -1.98 16.04 4.02
C ASP A 38 -2.08 14.85 3.07
N TYR A 39 -0.92 14.43 2.56
CA TYR A 39 -0.82 13.24 1.73
C TYR A 39 -0.78 11.99 2.61
N VAL A 40 -1.55 10.98 2.22
CA VAL A 40 -1.59 9.68 2.92
C VAL A 40 -1.23 8.59 1.94
N LEU A 41 -0.07 7.95 2.13
CA LEU A 41 0.31 6.78 1.33
C LEU A 41 -0.50 5.57 1.77
N ILE A 42 -1.36 5.06 0.87
CA ILE A 42 -2.19 3.88 1.08
C ILE A 42 -1.88 2.92 -0.05
N GLN A 43 -1.50 1.69 0.26
CA GLN A 43 -1.28 0.60 -0.70
C GLN A 43 -1.20 -0.74 0.02
N GLY A 44 -1.72 -1.80 -0.58
CA GLY A 44 -1.78 -3.14 0.02
C GLY A 44 -3.05 -3.87 -0.41
N ASP A 45 -3.76 -4.44 0.57
CA ASP A 45 -5.04 -5.12 0.37
C ASP A 45 -6.06 -4.22 -0.34
N PHE A 46 -6.78 -4.77 -1.32
CA PHE A 46 -7.68 -4.00 -2.19
C PHE A 46 -8.88 -3.42 -1.43
N GLY A 47 -9.53 -4.23 -0.57
CA GLY A 47 -10.70 -3.78 0.18
C GLY A 47 -10.32 -2.72 1.21
N ALA A 48 -9.23 -2.95 1.94
CA ALA A 48 -8.74 -2.04 2.95
C ALA A 48 -8.27 -0.71 2.34
N THR A 49 -7.57 -0.79 1.21
CA THR A 49 -7.14 0.39 0.45
C THR A 49 -8.34 1.22 0.02
N TYR A 50 -9.36 0.59 -0.58
CA TYR A 50 -10.55 1.29 -1.04
C TYR A 50 -11.26 2.02 0.11
N GLN A 51 -11.52 1.33 1.23
CA GLN A 51 -12.19 1.93 2.39
C GLN A 51 -11.41 3.11 2.98
N LEU A 52 -10.09 2.98 3.15
CA LEU A 52 -9.27 4.08 3.69
C LEU A 52 -9.12 5.24 2.70
N VAL A 53 -9.07 4.99 1.40
CA VAL A 53 -9.04 6.05 0.37
C VAL A 53 -10.31 6.89 0.45
N GLU A 54 -11.48 6.24 0.48
CA GLU A 54 -12.77 6.93 0.60
C GLU A 54 -12.85 7.73 1.91
N TYR A 55 -12.43 7.13 3.02
CA TYR A 55 -12.35 7.80 4.31
C TYR A 55 -11.48 9.06 4.26
N CYS A 56 -10.27 8.94 3.71
CA CYS A 56 -9.32 10.04 3.57
C CYS A 56 -9.89 11.17 2.68
N LYS A 57 -10.49 10.83 1.54
CA LYS A 57 -11.15 11.81 0.65
C LYS A 57 -12.26 12.56 1.38
N ALA A 58 -13.11 11.85 2.14
CA ALA A 58 -14.18 12.45 2.92
C ALA A 58 -13.67 13.42 4.01
N LYS A 59 -12.48 13.20 4.55
CA LYS A 59 -11.80 14.09 5.51
C LYS A 59 -11.02 15.23 4.85
N GLY A 60 -11.00 15.31 3.51
CA GLY A 60 -10.21 16.29 2.77
C GLY A 60 -8.69 16.01 2.82
N LEU A 61 -8.29 14.78 3.08
CA LEU A 61 -6.92 14.30 2.93
C LEU A 61 -6.66 13.89 1.47
N ARG A 62 -5.39 13.76 1.10
CA ARG A 62 -4.96 13.43 -0.27
C ARG A 62 -4.34 12.04 -0.32
N PRO A 63 -5.13 10.97 -0.46
CA PRO A 63 -4.59 9.63 -0.54
C PRO A 63 -3.78 9.43 -1.83
N ILE A 64 -2.61 8.82 -1.71
CA ILE A 64 -1.67 8.53 -2.79
C ILE A 64 -1.21 7.08 -2.74
N TYR A 65 -0.73 6.57 -3.87
CA TYR A 65 -0.11 5.24 -3.99
C TYR A 65 1.18 5.28 -4.78
N SER A 66 2.08 4.32 -4.52
CA SER A 66 3.30 4.16 -5.32
C SER A 66 3.00 3.49 -6.66
N THR A 67 3.61 4.02 -7.71
CA THR A 67 3.67 3.37 -9.02
C THR A 67 5.06 2.74 -9.18
N THR A 68 5.10 1.54 -9.78
CA THR A 68 6.35 0.81 -10.00
C THR A 68 6.51 0.47 -11.47
N GLU A 69 7.73 0.58 -11.97
CA GLU A 69 8.15 -0.02 -13.22
C GLU A 69 8.66 -1.45 -12.95
N ARG A 70 8.29 -2.38 -13.83
CA ARG A 70 8.75 -3.78 -13.75
C ARG A 70 9.42 -4.15 -15.06
N GLU A 71 10.65 -4.60 -14.96
CA GLU A 71 11.47 -5.01 -16.10
C GLU A 71 11.92 -6.46 -15.89
N ALA A 72 11.70 -7.29 -16.90
CA ALA A 72 12.30 -8.62 -16.97
C ALA A 72 13.73 -8.48 -17.51
N VAL A 73 14.70 -8.93 -16.72
CA VAL A 73 16.12 -8.85 -17.05
C VAL A 73 16.62 -10.27 -17.26
N GLU A 74 17.06 -10.59 -18.47
CA GLU A 74 17.73 -11.84 -18.78
C GLU A 74 19.23 -11.63 -18.76
N THR A 75 19.93 -12.36 -17.88
CA THR A 75 21.39 -12.36 -17.81
C THR A 75 21.91 -13.72 -18.25
N ARG A 76 22.79 -13.73 -19.24
CA ARG A 76 23.43 -14.96 -19.73
C ARG A 76 24.61 -15.28 -18.81
N GLU A 77 24.60 -16.46 -18.21
CA GLU A 77 25.68 -16.91 -17.34
C GLU A 77 26.79 -17.63 -18.13
N GLU A 78 28.00 -17.66 -17.57
CA GLU A 78 29.18 -18.30 -18.17
C GLU A 78 28.99 -19.82 -18.42
N ASN A 79 28.10 -20.46 -17.65
CA ASN A 79 27.78 -21.89 -17.74
C ASN A 79 26.74 -22.25 -18.82
N ASN A 80 26.44 -21.33 -19.76
CA ASN A 80 25.36 -21.45 -20.76
C ASN A 80 23.93 -21.52 -20.16
N SER A 81 23.73 -21.08 -18.93
CA SER A 81 22.38 -20.89 -18.35
C SER A 81 21.89 -19.44 -18.49
N LEU A 82 20.59 -19.24 -18.28
CA LEU A 82 19.94 -17.93 -18.29
C LEU A 82 19.37 -17.65 -16.90
N MET A 83 19.70 -16.49 -16.35
CA MET A 83 19.09 -15.94 -15.14
C MET A 83 17.99 -14.95 -15.54
N LEU A 84 16.76 -15.26 -15.17
CA LEU A 84 15.63 -14.35 -15.29
C LEU A 84 15.44 -13.61 -13.96
N GLY A 85 15.67 -12.31 -13.96
CA GLY A 85 15.40 -11.42 -12.83
C GLY A 85 14.22 -10.49 -13.13
N HIS A 86 13.46 -10.12 -12.11
CA HIS A 86 12.52 -9.01 -12.19
C HIS A 86 13.08 -7.82 -11.43
N ARG A 87 13.41 -6.74 -12.15
CA ARG A 87 13.75 -5.46 -11.53
C ARG A 87 12.46 -4.69 -11.31
N VAL A 88 12.16 -4.37 -10.06
CA VAL A 88 11.00 -3.56 -9.68
C VAL A 88 11.52 -2.25 -9.09
N SER A 89 11.19 -1.14 -9.74
CA SER A 89 11.66 0.20 -9.35
C SER A 89 10.48 1.09 -9.01
N HIS A 90 10.55 1.79 -7.88
CA HIS A 90 9.61 2.86 -7.58
C HIS A 90 9.77 4.01 -8.58
N VAL A 91 8.67 4.46 -9.19
CA VAL A 91 8.68 5.56 -10.17
C VAL A 91 8.23 6.85 -9.51
N ARG A 92 6.99 6.87 -9.00
CA ARG A 92 6.39 8.06 -8.38
C ARG A 92 5.19 7.69 -7.54
N TYR A 93 4.73 8.66 -6.75
CA TYR A 93 3.38 8.63 -6.18
C TYR A 93 2.34 9.24 -7.15
N ARG A 94 1.11 8.72 -7.08
CA ARG A 94 -0.07 9.26 -7.77
C ARG A 94 -1.25 9.33 -6.78
N GLU A 95 -2.09 10.35 -6.92
CA GLU A 95 -3.35 10.43 -6.18
C GLU A 95 -4.36 9.39 -6.67
N TYR A 96 -5.17 8.88 -5.72
CA TYR A 96 -6.32 8.03 -5.97
C TYR A 96 -7.54 8.79 -6.48
#